data_AF-A0AAD2KM08-F1
#
_entry.id   AF-A0AAD2KM08-F1
#
_cell.length_a   1.000
_cell.length_b   1.000
_cell.length_c   1.000
_cell.angle_alpha   90.00
_cell.angle_beta   90.00
_cell.angle_gamma   90.00
#
_symmetry.space_group_name_H-M   'P 1'
#
loop_
_entity.id
_entity.type
_entity.pdbx_description
1 polymer ?
#
loop_
_entity_poly.entity_id
_entity_poly.type
_entity_poly.pdbx_seq_one_letter_code
_entity_poly.pdbx_strand_id
1 'polypeptide(L)'
;MTLKQREFVQAAIVIGQTPARIVGTQILPNAMSPIIVSASFMVATAILTESSLSFLGLGDRNLMSWGFMIGAARTMIREAWWMSVWPGVAILLTVLAINLIGEGLNDALNPQLRKRGE
;
A
#
# COMPACT_ATOMS: atom_id res chain seq x y z
N MET A 1 18.20 12.22 -0.16
CA MET A 1 18.51 13.67 -0.07
C MET A 1 17.27 14.46 -0.51
N THR A 2 16.87 15.45 0.29
CA THR A 2 16.23 16.72 -0.14
C THR A 2 14.81 16.72 -0.75
N LEU A 3 13.78 16.49 0.07
CA LEU A 3 12.44 17.09 -0.15
C LEU A 3 12.24 18.40 0.62
N LYS A 4 12.92 18.55 1.78
CA LYS A 4 12.94 19.78 2.60
C LYS A 4 13.89 20.88 2.10
N GLN A 5 14.76 20.58 1.13
CA GLN A 5 15.83 21.48 0.65
C GLN A 5 15.70 21.87 -0.83
N ARG A 6 14.56 21.62 -1.48
CA ARG A 6 14.40 22.01 -2.89
C ARG A 6 14.11 23.50 -2.99
N GLU A 7 14.72 24.14 -3.99
CA GLU A 7 14.61 25.57 -4.32
C GLU A 7 13.17 26.11 -4.28
N PHE A 8 12.15 25.26 -4.47
CA PHE A 8 10.73 25.60 -4.35
C PHE A 8 10.32 26.14 -2.97
N VAL A 9 10.87 25.59 -1.87
CA VAL A 9 10.56 26.07 -0.52
C VAL A 9 11.31 27.38 -0.25
N GLN A 10 12.58 27.48 -0.64
CA GLN A 10 13.34 28.72 -0.51
C GLN A 10 12.75 29.85 -1.36
N ALA A 11 12.37 29.60 -2.61
CA ALA A 11 11.70 30.56 -3.48
C ALA A 11 10.35 31.02 -2.91
N ALA A 12 9.55 30.11 -2.34
CA ALA A 12 8.28 30.49 -1.71
C ALA A 12 8.48 31.36 -0.45
N ILE A 13 9.58 31.16 0.29
CA ILE A 13 9.99 32.03 1.40
C ILE A 13 10.44 33.40 0.88
N VAL A 14 11.23 33.47 -0.20
CA VAL A 14 11.68 34.76 -0.81
C VAL A 14 10.48 35.56 -1.35
N ILE A 15 9.43 34.87 -1.82
CA ILE A 15 8.16 35.48 -2.28
C ILE A 15 7.25 35.91 -1.10
N GLY A 16 7.63 35.61 0.16
CA GLY A 16 6.90 36.05 1.35
C GLY A 16 5.68 35.19 1.70
N GLN A 17 5.60 33.93 1.24
CA GLN A 17 4.49 33.05 1.62
C GLN A 17 4.61 32.57 3.07
N THR A 18 3.47 32.46 3.76
CA THR A 18 3.41 31.91 5.11
C THR A 18 3.73 30.40 5.12
N PRO A 19 4.39 29.87 6.17
CA PRO A 19 4.79 28.46 6.23
C PRO A 19 3.64 27.47 6.01
N ALA A 20 2.45 27.78 6.54
CA ALA A 20 1.25 26.96 6.36
C ALA A 20 0.81 26.86 4.90
N ARG A 21 0.91 27.97 4.13
CA ARG A 21 0.57 28.00 2.71
C ARG A 21 1.58 27.23 1.86
N ILE A 22 2.87 27.31 2.22
CA ILE A 22 3.94 26.53 1.57
C ILE A 22 3.69 25.03 1.80
N VAL A 23 3.36 24.63 3.03
CA VAL A 23 3.04 23.23 3.34
C VAL A 23 1.85 22.75 2.51
N GLY A 24 0.72 23.49 2.51
CA GLY A 24 -0.49 23.09 1.80
C GLY A 24 -0.38 23.09 0.27
N THR A 25 0.38 24.02 -0.32
CA THR A 25 0.39 24.24 -1.77
C THR A 25 1.58 23.59 -2.47
N GLN A 26 2.73 23.51 -1.80
CA GLN A 26 3.98 23.02 -2.39
C GLN A 26 4.38 21.67 -1.82
N ILE A 27 4.33 21.48 -0.50
CA ILE A 27 4.86 20.25 0.12
C ILE A 27 3.84 19.11 0.06
N LEU A 28 2.58 19.38 0.44
CA LEU A 28 1.52 18.37 0.48
C LEU A 28 1.32 17.70 -0.88
N PRO A 29 1.08 18.40 -1.99
CA PRO A 29 0.84 17.75 -3.29
C PRO A 29 2.04 16.92 -3.77
N ASN A 30 3.26 17.41 -3.55
CA ASN A 30 4.48 16.71 -3.96
C ASN A 30 4.83 15.52 -3.04
N ALA A 31 4.43 15.56 -1.77
CA ALA A 31 4.64 14.47 -0.82
C ALA A 31 3.49 13.44 -0.80
N MET A 32 2.29 13.82 -1.23
CA MET A 32 1.13 12.91 -1.30
C MET A 32 1.43 11.72 -2.21
N SER A 33 2.15 11.94 -3.32
CA SER A 33 2.53 10.87 -4.25
C SER A 33 3.26 9.71 -3.55
N PRO A 34 4.45 9.91 -2.95
CA PRO A 34 5.13 8.82 -2.25
C PRO A 34 4.39 8.33 -1.00
N ILE A 35 3.60 9.18 -0.33
CA ILE A 35 2.79 8.77 0.83
C ILE A 35 1.73 7.75 0.43
N ILE A 36 1.00 7.98 -0.66
CA ILE A 36 -0.05 7.06 -1.11
C ILE A 36 0.55 5.71 -1.48
N VAL A 37 1.69 5.70 -2.16
CA VAL A 37 2.40 4.47 -2.52
C VAL A 37 2.84 3.70 -1.29
N SER A 38 3.48 4.39 -0.33
CA SER A 38 3.87 3.77 0.94
C SER A 38 2.66 3.25 1.72
N ALA A 39 1.53 3.95 1.69
CA ALA A 39 0.30 3.53 2.33
C ALA A 39 -0.27 2.26 1.68
N SER A 40 -0.23 2.14 0.35
CA SER A 40 -0.64 0.92 -0.36
C SER A 40 0.18 -0.29 0.08
N PHE A 41 1.51 -0.17 0.18
CA PHE A 41 2.38 -1.23 0.70
C PHE A 41 2.07 -1.59 2.16
N MET A 42 1.79 -0.59 2.99
CA MET A 42 1.39 -0.83 4.39
C MET A 42 0.07 -1.62 4.47
N VAL A 43 -0.93 -1.27 3.65
CA VAL A 43 -2.22 -1.98 3.60
C VAL A 43 -2.02 -3.43 3.14
N ALA A 44 -1.24 -3.66 2.08
CA ALA A 44 -0.91 -5.02 1.62
C ALA A 44 -0.26 -5.86 2.73
N THR A 45 0.70 -5.27 3.46
CA THR A 45 1.39 -5.94 4.57
C THR A 45 0.44 -6.22 5.74
N ALA A 46 -0.47 -5.29 6.04
CA ALA A 46 -1.47 -5.49 7.08
C ALA A 46 -2.41 -6.66 6.76
N ILE A 47 -2.90 -6.77 5.53
CA ILE A 47 -3.76 -7.88 5.07
C ILE A 47 -3.05 -9.23 5.23
N LEU A 48 -1.78 -9.32 4.80
CA LEU A 48 -0.99 -10.54 4.94
C LEU A 48 -0.75 -10.91 6.40
N THR A 49 -0.49 -9.92 7.25
CA THR A 49 -0.27 -10.11 8.69
C THR A 49 -1.54 -10.61 9.37
N GLU A 50 -2.68 -9.96 9.12
CA GLU A 50 -3.99 -10.37 9.64
C GLU A 50 -4.36 -11.77 9.17
N SER A 51 -4.13 -12.07 7.89
CA SER A 51 -4.40 -13.40 7.33
C SER A 51 -3.53 -14.48 7.98
N SER A 52 -2.26 -14.16 8.27
CA SER A 52 -1.34 -15.06 8.97
C SER A 52 -1.77 -15.30 10.42
N LEU A 53 -2.17 -14.25 11.14
CA LEU A 53 -2.71 -14.36 12.50
C LEU A 53 -4.01 -15.17 12.53
N SER A 54 -4.92 -14.91 11.59
CA SER A 54 -6.17 -15.66 11.44
C SER A 54 -5.94 -17.14 11.10
N PHE A 55 -4.94 -17.43 10.27
CA PHE A 55 -4.51 -18.80 9.97
C PHE A 55 -3.98 -19.54 11.21
N LEU A 56 -3.29 -18.83 12.10
CA LEU A 56 -2.85 -19.35 13.39
C LEU A 56 -4.00 -19.45 14.43
N GLY A 57 -5.20 -18.97 14.11
CA GLY A 57 -6.35 -18.96 15.01
C GLY A 57 -6.32 -17.84 16.06
N LEU A 58 -5.47 -16.83 15.84
CA LEU A 58 -5.31 -15.63 16.70
C LEU A 58 -6.18 -14.44 16.23
N GLY A 59 -6.98 -14.63 15.18
CA GLY A 59 -7.95 -13.63 14.70
C GLY A 59 -9.30 -13.72 15.43
N ASP A 60 -10.21 -12.81 15.08
CA ASP A 60 -11.59 -12.86 15.59
C ASP A 60 -12.31 -14.12 15.07
N ARG A 61 -12.76 -14.97 15.98
CA ARG A 61 -13.45 -16.23 15.65
C ARG A 61 -14.87 -16.02 15.16
N ASN A 62 -15.47 -14.85 15.41
CA ASN A 62 -16.83 -14.54 14.98
C ASN A 62 -16.88 -14.08 13.51
N LEU A 63 -15.75 -13.64 12.96
CA LEU A 63 -15.63 -13.18 11.58
C LEU A 63 -14.85 -14.18 10.75
N MET A 64 -15.50 -14.78 9.75
CA MET A 64 -14.85 -15.71 8.84
C MET A 64 -13.95 -14.95 7.85
N SER A 65 -12.66 -14.85 8.17
CA SER A 65 -11.65 -14.30 7.27
C SER A 65 -11.07 -15.35 6.32
N TRP A 66 -10.53 -14.93 5.18
CA TRP A 66 -9.88 -15.84 4.24
C TRP A 66 -8.68 -16.58 4.87
N GLY A 67 -7.91 -15.92 5.73
CA GLY A 67 -6.82 -16.57 6.48
C GLY A 67 -7.32 -17.66 7.44
N PHE A 68 -8.46 -17.44 8.09
CA PHE A 68 -9.09 -18.45 8.94
C PHE A 68 -9.59 -19.64 8.12
N MET A 69 -10.17 -19.42 6.94
CA MET A 69 -10.63 -20.49 6.04
C MET A 69 -9.47 -21.43 5.65
N ILE A 70 -8.29 -20.89 5.35
CA ILE A 70 -7.08 -21.67 5.08
C ILE A 70 -6.69 -22.50 6.32
N GLY A 71 -6.75 -21.89 7.50
CA GLY A 71 -6.42 -22.54 8.77
C GLY A 71 -7.36 -23.71 9.10
N ALA A 72 -8.65 -23.54 8.85
CA ALA A 72 -9.70 -24.54 9.06
C ALA A 72 -9.64 -25.68 8.03
N ALA A 73 -9.28 -25.39 6.78
CA ALA A 73 -9.16 -26.38 5.71
C ALA A 73 -8.00 -27.38 5.91
N ARG A 74 -7.09 -27.16 6.89
CA ARG A 74 -5.98 -28.06 7.20
C ARG A 74 -6.44 -29.48 7.57
N THR A 75 -7.55 -29.60 8.29
CA THR A 75 -8.08 -30.91 8.70
C THR A 75 -8.64 -31.71 7.54
N MET A 76 -9.10 -31.01 6.48
CA MET A 76 -9.70 -31.62 5.30
C MET A 76 -8.77 -31.58 4.08
N ILE A 77 -7.49 -31.23 4.23
CA ILE A 77 -6.60 -31.00 3.07
C ILE A 77 -6.41 -32.24 2.19
N ARG A 78 -6.54 -33.45 2.78
CA ARG A 78 -6.43 -34.72 2.05
C ARG A 78 -7.67 -35.04 1.22
N GLU A 79 -8.84 -34.52 1.61
CA GLU A 79 -10.12 -34.78 0.94
C GLU A 79 -10.57 -33.60 0.07
N ALA A 80 -10.33 -32.37 0.53
CA ALA A 80 -10.84 -31.12 -0.02
C ALA A 80 -9.78 -30.02 -0.04
N TRP A 81 -8.64 -30.31 -0.68
CA TRP A 81 -7.52 -29.37 -0.83
C TRP A 81 -7.94 -28.01 -1.44
N TRP A 82 -8.96 -27.99 -2.29
CA TRP A 82 -9.49 -26.78 -2.92
C TRP A 82 -10.04 -25.76 -1.92
N MET A 83 -10.51 -26.18 -0.74
CA MET A 83 -11.01 -25.26 0.29
C MET A 83 -9.92 -24.33 0.83
N SER A 84 -8.66 -24.76 0.78
CA SER A 84 -7.51 -23.93 1.18
C SER A 84 -6.98 -23.09 0.02
N VAL A 85 -7.04 -23.63 -1.20
CA VAL A 85 -6.49 -22.96 -2.40
C VAL A 85 -7.30 -21.72 -2.78
N TRP A 86 -8.63 -21.78 -2.78
CA TRP A 86 -9.44 -20.63 -3.21
C TRP A 86 -9.24 -19.38 -2.35
N PRO A 87 -9.29 -19.45 -1.00
CA PRO A 87 -8.99 -18.29 -0.17
C PRO A 87 -7.53 -17.83 -0.30
N GLY A 88 -6.59 -18.75 -0.49
CA GLY A 88 -5.17 -18.40 -0.71
C GLY A 88 -4.95 -17.61 -2.00
N VAL A 89 -5.57 -18.03 -3.10
CA VAL A 89 -5.54 -17.31 -4.37
C VAL A 89 -6.24 -15.95 -4.25
N ALA A 90 -7.36 -15.88 -3.52
CA ALA A 90 -8.05 -14.61 -3.29
C ALA A 90 -7.16 -13.59 -2.57
N ILE A 91 -6.51 -13.97 -1.46
CA ILE A 91 -5.55 -13.11 -0.74
C ILE A 91 -4.43 -12.66 -1.68
N LEU A 92 -3.84 -13.60 -2.42
CA LEU A 92 -2.75 -13.32 -3.34
C LEU A 92 -3.15 -12.30 -4.42
N LEU A 93 -4.31 -12.49 -5.05
CA LEU A 93 -4.83 -11.57 -6.07
C LEU A 93 -5.15 -10.19 -5.48
N THR A 94 -5.74 -10.11 -4.29
CA THR A 94 -6.03 -8.83 -3.63
C THR A 94 -4.75 -8.06 -3.31
N VAL A 95 -3.75 -8.74 -2.75
CA VAL A 95 -2.46 -8.12 -2.42
C VAL A 95 -1.74 -7.66 -3.69
N LEU A 96 -1.73 -8.49 -4.73
CA LEU A 96 -1.15 -8.10 -6.03
C LEU A 96 -1.89 -6.92 -6.65
N ALA A 97 -3.23 -6.91 -6.64
CA ALA A 97 -4.00 -5.80 -7.17
C ALA A 97 -3.70 -4.50 -6.44
N ILE A 98 -3.63 -4.51 -5.11
CA ILE A 98 -3.29 -3.32 -4.31
C ILE A 98 -1.86 -2.85 -4.61
N ASN A 99 -0.90 -3.77 -4.70
CA ASN A 99 0.49 -3.42 -5.04
C ASN A 99 0.58 -2.81 -6.44
N LEU A 100 -0.06 -3.43 -7.45
CA LEU A 100 -0.08 -2.91 -8.82
C LEU A 100 -0.78 -1.55 -8.92
N ILE A 101 -1.85 -1.33 -8.16
CA ILE A 101 -2.49 -0.01 -8.07
C ILE A 101 -1.53 1.00 -7.45
N GLY A 102 -0.81 0.62 -6.39
CA GLY A 102 0.20 1.47 -5.76
C GLY A 102 1.32 1.85 -6.73
N GLU A 103 1.82 0.89 -7.50
CA GLU A 103 2.82 1.11 -8.55
C GLU A 103 2.27 1.98 -9.69
N GLY A 104 1.07 1.70 -10.19
CA GLY A 104 0.43 2.51 -11.23
C GLY A 104 0.17 3.95 -10.78
N LEU A 105 -0.22 4.15 -9.51
CA LEU A 105 -0.34 5.49 -8.93
C LEU A 105 1.02 6.16 -8.82
N ASN A 106 2.06 5.44 -8.40
CA ASN A 106 3.43 5.95 -8.33
C ASN A 106 3.89 6.44 -9.70
N ASP A 107 3.69 5.63 -10.74
CA ASP A 107 4.11 5.96 -12.11
C ASP A 107 3.34 7.15 -12.68
N ALA A 108 2.04 7.23 -12.43
CA ALA A 108 1.21 8.37 -12.84
C ALA A 108 1.60 9.67 -12.11
N LEU A 109 1.99 9.58 -10.85
CA LEU A 109 2.29 10.72 -9.99
C LEU A 109 3.78 11.12 -10.00
N ASN A 110 4.66 10.28 -10.53
CA ASN A 110 6.09 10.52 -10.63
C ASN A 110 6.51 10.84 -12.08
N PRO A 111 6.38 12.09 -12.55
CA PRO A 111 6.67 12.48 -13.95
C PRO A 111 8.17 12.48 -14.30
N GLN A 112 9.05 11.99 -13.42
CA GLN A 112 10.50 12.09 -13.57
C GLN A 112 11.12 11.01 -14.48
N LEU A 113 10.37 9.97 -14.87
CA LEU A 113 10.87 8.94 -15.81
C LEU A 113 10.72 9.31 -17.29
N ARG A 114 9.95 10.36 -17.62
CA ARG A 114 9.72 10.78 -19.02
C ARG A 114 10.75 11.78 -19.57
N LYS A 115 11.70 12.25 -18.75
CA LYS A 115 12.72 13.25 -19.16
C LYS A 115 14.13 12.71 -19.38
N ARG A 116 14.34 11.39 -19.30
CA ARG A 116 15.68 10.78 -19.50
C ARG A 116 15.86 10.07 -20.84
N GLY A 117 14.91 10.24 -21.76
CA GLY A 117 14.93 9.61 -23.07
C GLY A 117 14.46 10.53 -24.18
N GLU A 118 14.95 11.77 -24.22
CA GLU A 118 15.14 12.60 -25.43
C GLU A 118 16.35 13.51 -25.23
#